data_AF-A0A562HEY1-F1
#
_entry.id   AF-A0A562HEY1-F1
#
_cell.length_a   1.000
_cell.length_b   1.000
_cell.length_c   1.000
_cell.angle_alpha   90.00
_cell.angle_beta   90.00
_cell.angle_gamma   90.00
#
_symmetry.space_group_name_H-M   'P 1'
#
loop_
_entity.id
_entity.type
_entity.pdbx_description
1 polymer ?
#
loop_
_entity_poly.entity_id
_entity_poly.type
_entity_poly.pdbx_seq_one_letter_code
_entity_poly.pdbx_strand_id
1 'polypeptide(L)'
;MSIRQLAEKGKVINSDFAAKLTVIEDVEKKWGKPDSVDWVAAAKGNYATYADHAMVFGFNKGSQIFEVRSFDKQLQKITLSKVKNSFGTPVYTATVGEEDIIGYTAGEEFKILLVFPKATSTNPDPALDHYSVLYPQGTVNSMANDPGRQW
;
A
#
# COMPACT_ATOMS: atom_id res chain seq x y z
N MET A 1 -3.81 16.22 -6.66
CA MET A 1 -4.39 14.96 -7.18
C MET A 1 -5.01 14.21 -6.02
N SER A 2 -6.11 13.48 -6.23
CA SER A 2 -6.71 12.62 -5.20
C SER A 2 -5.92 11.31 -5.03
N ILE A 3 -6.17 10.57 -3.93
CA ILE A 3 -5.59 9.23 -3.72
C ILE A 3 -5.85 8.32 -4.92
N ARG A 4 -7.07 8.33 -5.48
CA ARG A 4 -7.43 7.52 -6.65
C ARG A 4 -6.59 7.88 -7.88
N GLN A 5 -6.44 9.17 -8.18
CA GLN A 5 -5.66 9.65 -9.33
C GLN A 5 -4.15 9.35 -9.20
N LEU A 6 -3.63 9.33 -7.96
CA LEU A 6 -2.25 8.94 -7.70
C LEU A 6 -2.08 7.43 -7.83
N ALA A 7 -3.02 6.64 -7.31
CA ALA A 7 -2.97 5.19 -7.36
C ALA A 7 -3.04 4.63 -8.78
N GLU A 8 -3.79 5.28 -9.69
CA GLU A 8 -3.79 4.94 -11.13
C GLU A 8 -2.40 5.10 -11.77
N LYS A 9 -1.50 5.84 -11.12
CA LYS A 9 -0.10 6.03 -11.52
C LYS A 9 0.89 5.22 -10.66
N GLY A 10 0.39 4.28 -9.85
CA GLY A 10 1.19 3.49 -8.91
C GLY A 10 1.71 4.26 -7.69
N LYS A 11 1.21 5.48 -7.43
CA LYS A 11 1.76 6.39 -6.40
C LYS A 11 0.84 6.56 -5.19
N VAL A 12 1.46 6.87 -4.06
CA VAL A 12 0.79 7.41 -2.88
C VAL A 12 0.99 8.92 -2.76
N ILE A 13 0.28 9.56 -1.82
CA ILE A 13 0.47 10.96 -1.48
C ILE A 13 1.91 11.20 -1.00
N ASN A 14 2.43 12.39 -1.32
CA ASN A 14 3.75 12.86 -0.87
C ASN A 14 4.92 11.94 -1.27
N SER A 15 4.75 11.07 -2.27
CA SER A 15 5.81 10.21 -2.81
C SER A 15 5.94 10.37 -4.32
N ASP A 16 7.19 10.50 -4.77
CA ASP A 16 7.52 10.49 -6.20
C ASP A 16 7.65 9.07 -6.76
N PHE A 17 7.79 8.07 -5.89
CA PHE A 17 8.06 6.69 -6.28
C PHE A 17 6.76 5.93 -6.55
N ALA A 18 6.76 5.17 -7.65
CA ALA A 18 5.59 4.46 -8.12
C ALA A 18 5.85 2.94 -8.12
N ALA A 19 4.88 2.17 -7.62
CA ALA A 19 4.84 0.73 -7.87
C ALA A 19 4.92 0.44 -9.38
N LYS A 20 5.44 -0.73 -9.75
CA LYS A 20 5.76 -1.16 -11.13
C LYS A 20 6.95 -0.42 -11.77
N LEU A 21 7.03 0.90 -11.63
CA LEU A 21 7.96 1.73 -12.42
C LEU A 21 9.29 2.01 -11.73
N THR A 22 9.36 1.85 -10.41
CA THR A 22 10.56 2.15 -9.62
C THR A 22 11.20 0.90 -9.07
N VAL A 23 12.52 0.93 -8.92
CA VAL A 23 13.29 -0.08 -8.18
C VAL A 23 13.78 0.50 -6.85
N ILE A 24 14.04 -0.36 -5.87
CA ILE A 24 14.42 0.11 -4.52
C ILE A 24 15.73 0.91 -4.52
N GLU A 25 16.65 0.63 -5.45
CA GLU A 25 17.91 1.36 -5.60
C GLU A 25 17.71 2.84 -5.97
N ASP A 26 16.63 3.19 -6.69
CA ASP A 26 16.30 4.59 -6.98
C ASP A 26 15.89 5.35 -5.72
N VAL A 27 15.18 4.67 -4.81
CA VAL A 27 14.83 5.22 -3.50
C VAL A 27 16.10 5.41 -2.68
N GLU A 28 16.95 4.39 -2.63
CA GLU A 28 18.20 4.47 -1.87
C GLU A 28 19.13 5.58 -2.38
N LYS A 29 19.19 5.80 -3.69
CA LYS A 29 19.97 6.87 -4.29
C LYS A 29 19.48 8.27 -3.88
N LYS A 30 18.16 8.43 -3.67
CA LYS A 30 17.56 9.73 -3.32
C LYS A 30 17.51 9.95 -1.81
N TRP A 31 17.23 8.92 -1.03
CA TRP A 31 16.91 9.01 0.40
C TRP A 31 17.95 8.35 1.31
N GLY A 32 18.93 7.63 0.76
CA GLY A 32 19.87 6.82 1.53
C GLY A 32 19.29 5.43 1.85
N LYS A 33 20.01 4.67 2.68
CA LYS A 33 19.57 3.31 3.06
C LYS A 33 18.30 3.36 3.92
N PRO A 34 17.40 2.35 3.83
CA PRO A 34 16.25 2.25 4.71
C PRO A 34 16.66 1.97 6.16
N ASP A 35 15.78 2.30 7.10
CA ASP A 35 15.95 2.02 8.52
C ASP A 35 15.94 0.51 8.81
N SER A 36 15.08 -0.23 8.09
CA SER A 36 15.00 -1.69 8.14
C SER A 36 14.60 -2.27 6.78
N VAL A 37 14.94 -3.54 6.57
CA VAL A 37 14.41 -4.35 5.48
C VAL A 37 13.97 -5.68 6.04
N ASP A 38 12.67 -5.94 5.96
CA ASP A 38 12.05 -7.15 6.52
C ASP A 38 11.47 -8.03 5.41
N TRP A 39 11.75 -9.33 5.46
CA TRP A 39 11.15 -10.30 4.55
C TRP A 39 9.75 -10.70 5.05
N VAL A 40 8.73 -10.45 4.23
CA VAL A 40 7.34 -10.82 4.55
C VAL A 40 6.95 -12.03 3.73
N ALA A 41 6.88 -13.20 4.39
CA ALA A 41 6.61 -14.48 3.72
C ALA A 41 5.26 -14.52 2.97
N ALA A 42 4.22 -13.87 3.51
CA ALA A 42 2.89 -13.82 2.87
C ALA A 42 2.90 -12.99 1.56
N ALA A 43 3.74 -11.97 1.48
CA ALA A 43 3.92 -11.15 0.28
C ALA A 43 5.07 -11.63 -0.61
N LYS A 44 5.90 -12.56 -0.10
CA LYS A 44 7.11 -13.09 -0.75
C LYS A 44 8.00 -11.97 -1.29
N GLY A 45 8.14 -10.92 -0.50
CA GLY A 45 8.88 -9.72 -0.84
C GLY A 45 9.55 -9.12 0.38
N ASN A 46 10.52 -8.26 0.10
CA ASN A 46 11.18 -7.45 1.12
C ASN A 46 10.41 -6.13 1.29
N TYR A 47 10.35 -5.63 2.51
CA TYR A 47 9.72 -4.36 2.86
C TYR A 47 10.77 -3.44 3.47
N ALA A 48 11.12 -2.38 2.74
CA ALA A 48 12.07 -1.36 3.19
C ALA A 48 11.34 -0.22 3.90
N THR A 49 11.69 0.03 5.14
CA THR A 49 11.09 1.09 5.97
C THR A 49 11.92 2.36 5.91
N TYR A 50 11.24 3.49 5.70
CA TYR A 50 11.79 4.84 5.73
C TYR A 50 10.94 5.70 6.69
N ALA A 51 11.24 5.63 7.98
CA ALA A 51 10.47 6.22 9.06
C ALA A 51 10.38 7.75 8.95
N ASP A 52 11.50 8.42 8.62
CA ASP A 52 11.55 9.87 8.43
C ASP A 52 10.66 10.36 7.26
N HIS A 53 10.35 9.46 6.32
CA HIS A 53 9.47 9.73 5.19
C HIS A 53 8.04 9.22 5.42
N ALA A 54 7.76 8.55 6.54
CA ALA A 54 6.49 7.84 6.80
C ALA A 54 6.12 6.89 5.64
N MET A 55 7.11 6.16 5.12
CA MET A 55 6.95 5.31 3.94
C MET A 55 7.52 3.91 4.14
N VAL A 56 6.87 2.94 3.48
CA VAL A 56 7.39 1.58 3.32
C VAL A 56 7.25 1.17 1.87
N PHE A 57 8.27 0.51 1.32
CA PHE A 57 8.27 -0.02 -0.04
C PHE A 57 8.41 -1.54 -0.02
N GLY A 58 7.41 -2.24 -0.56
CA GLY A 58 7.48 -3.66 -0.86
C GLY A 58 8.14 -3.87 -2.22
N PHE A 59 9.20 -4.67 -2.28
CA PHE A 59 9.93 -4.96 -3.52
C PHE A 59 10.28 -6.45 -3.67
N ASN A 60 10.30 -6.91 -4.93
CA ASN A 60 10.56 -8.31 -5.26
C ASN A 60 12.07 -8.59 -5.39
N LYS A 61 12.43 -9.84 -5.71
CA LYS A 61 13.84 -10.27 -5.87
C LYS A 61 14.59 -9.54 -6.98
N GLY A 62 13.87 -8.99 -7.97
CA GLY A 62 14.43 -8.15 -9.03
C GLY A 62 14.44 -6.66 -8.69
N SER A 63 14.32 -6.31 -7.41
CA SER A 63 14.31 -4.95 -6.87
C SER A 63 13.14 -4.07 -7.29
N GLN A 64 12.23 -4.54 -8.15
CA GLN A 64 11.05 -3.78 -8.56
C GLN A 64 10.11 -3.60 -7.37
N ILE A 65 9.71 -2.35 -7.13
CA ILE A 65 8.71 -2.01 -6.14
C ILE A 65 7.34 -2.47 -6.64
N PHE A 66 6.71 -3.36 -5.88
CA PHE A 66 5.36 -3.83 -6.14
C PHE A 66 4.34 -3.20 -5.18
N GLU A 67 4.75 -2.65 -4.04
CA GLU A 67 3.86 -1.98 -3.10
C GLU A 67 4.49 -0.68 -2.59
N VAL A 68 3.72 0.40 -2.63
CA VAL A 68 4.09 1.68 -2.01
C VAL A 68 3.10 1.97 -0.90
N ARG A 69 3.58 2.10 0.34
CA ARG A 69 2.75 2.31 1.53
C ARG A 69 3.08 3.64 2.19
N SER A 70 2.03 4.37 2.58
CA SER A 70 2.13 5.67 3.25
C SER A 70 1.48 5.61 4.62
N PHE A 71 2.21 6.13 5.61
CA PHE A 71 1.76 6.36 6.99
C PHE A 71 1.65 7.88 7.28
N ASP A 72 1.41 8.68 6.24
CA ASP A 72 1.39 10.14 6.39
C ASP A 72 0.32 10.57 7.40
N LYS A 73 0.70 11.46 8.34
CA LYS A 73 -0.20 11.92 9.40
C LYS A 73 -1.46 12.59 8.88
N GLN A 74 -1.47 13.11 7.64
CA GLN A 74 -2.67 13.69 7.05
C GLN A 74 -3.78 12.66 6.77
N LEU A 75 -3.45 11.37 6.74
CA LEU A 75 -4.42 10.28 6.58
C LEU A 75 -5.44 10.23 7.72
N GLN A 76 -5.06 10.70 8.91
CA GLN A 76 -5.94 10.77 10.09
C GLN A 76 -7.14 11.72 9.92
N LYS A 77 -7.19 12.49 8.82
CA LYS A 77 -8.33 13.34 8.42
C LYS A 77 -9.33 12.61 7.51
N ILE A 78 -9.09 11.34 7.22
CA ILE A 78 -9.89 10.50 6.32
C ILE A 78 -10.52 9.39 7.15
N THR A 79 -11.85 9.41 7.28
CA THR A 79 -12.58 8.36 8.00
C THR A 79 -13.08 7.27 7.06
N LEU A 80 -13.41 6.10 7.62
CA LEU A 80 -13.96 4.96 6.90
C LEU A 80 -15.21 5.33 6.08
N SER A 81 -16.13 6.08 6.68
CA SER A 81 -17.36 6.55 6.03
C SER A 81 -17.05 7.49 4.86
N LYS A 82 -16.09 8.41 5.02
CA LYS A 82 -15.66 9.33 3.96
C LYS A 82 -15.06 8.59 2.76
N VAL A 83 -14.28 7.54 3.01
CA VAL A 83 -13.76 6.68 1.93
C VAL A 83 -14.91 5.99 1.20
N LYS A 84 -15.81 5.31 1.92
CA LYS A 84 -16.96 4.62 1.30
C LYS A 84 -17.85 5.59 0.50
N ASN A 85 -18.08 6.80 1.00
CA ASN A 85 -18.86 7.82 0.30
C ASN A 85 -18.17 8.33 -0.98
N SER A 86 -16.84 8.45 -0.98
CA SER A 86 -16.09 8.98 -2.13
C SER A 86 -15.67 7.90 -3.13
N PHE A 87 -15.43 6.68 -2.70
CA PHE A 87 -14.92 5.59 -3.52
C PHE A 87 -16.01 4.58 -3.92
N GLY A 88 -17.16 4.61 -3.23
CA GLY A 88 -18.23 3.63 -3.37
C GLY A 88 -17.95 2.35 -2.59
N THR A 89 -18.62 1.27 -3.01
CA THR A 89 -18.50 -0.06 -2.40
C THR A 89 -17.09 -0.62 -2.64
N PRO A 90 -16.36 -1.05 -1.58
CA PRO A 90 -15.09 -1.73 -1.74
C PRO A 90 -15.29 -3.08 -2.42
N VAL A 91 -14.34 -3.47 -3.27
CA VAL A 91 -14.35 -4.76 -3.97
C VAL A 91 -13.56 -5.84 -3.22
N TYR A 92 -12.90 -5.46 -2.14
CA TYR A 92 -12.18 -6.34 -1.24
C TYR A 92 -12.33 -5.84 0.19
N THR A 93 -12.50 -6.78 1.12
CA THR A 93 -12.53 -6.51 2.55
C THR A 93 -11.87 -7.65 3.29
N ALA A 94 -11.05 -7.35 4.30
CA ALA A 94 -10.47 -8.34 5.19
C ALA A 94 -10.30 -7.76 6.60
N THR A 95 -10.20 -8.63 7.60
CA THR A 95 -9.86 -8.26 8.97
C THR A 95 -8.61 -9.02 9.37
N VAL A 96 -7.60 -8.31 9.88
CA VAL A 96 -6.33 -8.88 10.33
C VAL A 96 -6.05 -8.33 11.73
N GLY A 97 -6.16 -9.19 12.75
CA GLY A 97 -6.06 -8.74 14.14
C GLY A 97 -7.13 -7.69 14.47
N GLU A 98 -6.68 -6.51 14.90
CA GLU A 98 -7.52 -5.36 15.26
C GLU A 98 -7.62 -4.32 14.13
N GLU A 99 -7.33 -4.73 12.89
CA GLU A 99 -7.43 -3.87 11.71
C GLU A 99 -8.42 -4.41 10.69
N ASP A 100 -9.17 -3.50 10.08
CA ASP A 100 -10.01 -3.75 8.91
C ASP A 100 -9.36 -3.13 7.67
N ILE A 101 -9.29 -3.93 6.62
CA ILE A 101 -8.73 -3.55 5.32
C ILE A 101 -9.88 -3.46 4.33
N ILE A 102 -9.98 -2.35 3.61
CA ILE A 102 -10.89 -2.21 2.46
C ILE A 102 -10.09 -1.92 1.19
N GLY A 103 -10.48 -2.57 0.09
CA GLY A 103 -9.76 -2.54 -1.17
C GLY A 103 -10.58 -2.00 -2.34
N TYR A 104 -9.90 -1.23 -3.20
CA TYR A 104 -10.44 -0.69 -4.45
C TYR A 104 -9.47 -0.95 -5.60
N THR A 105 -9.98 -1.02 -6.83
CA THR A 105 -9.13 -1.01 -8.03
C THR A 105 -8.75 0.42 -8.41
N ALA A 106 -7.55 0.58 -8.97
CA ALA A 106 -7.06 1.82 -9.55
C ALA A 106 -6.52 1.52 -10.96
N GLY A 107 -7.34 1.82 -11.96
CA GLY A 107 -7.10 1.36 -13.33
C GLY A 107 -7.09 -0.17 -13.42
N GLU A 108 -6.39 -0.68 -14.43
CA GLU A 108 -6.28 -2.13 -14.71
C GLU A 108 -5.17 -2.79 -13.89
N GLU A 109 -4.16 -2.03 -13.47
CA GLU A 109 -2.90 -2.57 -12.98
C GLU A 109 -2.76 -2.53 -11.46
N PHE A 110 -3.42 -1.59 -10.79
CA PHE A 110 -3.16 -1.29 -9.39
C PHE A 110 -4.36 -1.54 -8.48
N LYS A 111 -4.06 -1.81 -7.23
CA LYS A 111 -5.03 -1.89 -6.12
C LYS A 111 -4.71 -0.82 -5.09
N ILE A 112 -5.73 -0.31 -4.44
CA ILE A 112 -5.64 0.55 -3.27
C ILE A 112 -6.09 -0.27 -2.08
N LEU A 113 -5.24 -0.39 -1.06
CA LEU A 113 -5.59 -1.02 0.21
C LEU A 113 -5.57 0.05 1.29
N LEU A 114 -6.71 0.27 1.93
CA LEU A 114 -6.87 1.24 3.02
C LEU A 114 -7.08 0.48 4.31
N VAL A 115 -6.24 0.77 5.31
CA VAL A 115 -6.22 0.04 6.58
C VAL A 115 -6.72 0.94 7.70
N PHE A 116 -7.74 0.47 8.40
CA PHE A 116 -8.38 1.17 9.50
C PHE A 116 -8.24 0.33 10.76
N PRO A 117 -8.13 0.94 11.94
CA PRO A 117 -8.46 0.24 13.18
C PRO A 117 -9.87 -0.33 13.08
N LYS A 118 -10.10 -1.49 13.69
CA LYS A 118 -11.41 -2.13 13.71
C LYS A 118 -12.43 -1.20 14.35
N ALA A 119 -13.59 -1.05 13.71
CA ALA A 119 -14.66 -0.20 14.23
C ALA A 119 -15.19 -0.77 15.55
N THR A 120 -15.40 0.10 16.53
CA THR A 120 -15.94 -0.24 17.86
C THR A 120 -17.19 0.58 18.15
N SER A 121 -17.91 0.26 19.23
CA SER A 121 -19.06 1.08 19.67
C SER A 121 -18.65 2.52 20.03
N THR A 122 -17.44 2.72 20.55
CA THR A 122 -16.89 4.04 20.92
C THR A 122 -16.21 4.76 19.75
N ASN A 123 -15.81 4.01 18.72
CA ASN A 123 -15.23 4.56 17.49
C ASN A 123 -15.79 3.82 16.26
N PRO A 124 -17.05 4.12 15.86
CA PRO A 124 -17.70 3.41 14.76
C PRO A 124 -17.23 3.87 13.37
N ASP A 125 -16.54 5.02 13.29
CA ASP A 125 -16.03 5.59 12.05
C ASP A 125 -14.53 5.91 12.18
N PRO A 126 -13.67 4.87 12.25
CA PRO A 126 -12.25 5.03 12.50
C PRO A 126 -11.56 5.84 11.39
N ALA A 127 -10.50 6.55 11.79
CA ALA A 127 -9.61 7.24 10.87
C ALA A 127 -8.67 6.24 10.17
N LEU A 128 -8.26 6.57 8.96
CA LEU A 128 -7.32 5.80 8.15
C LEU A 128 -5.95 5.79 8.81
N ASP A 129 -5.46 4.60 9.18
CA ASP A 129 -4.13 4.43 9.78
C ASP A 129 -3.05 4.62 8.72
N HIS A 130 -3.11 3.78 7.69
CA HIS A 130 -2.22 3.81 6.55
C HIS A 130 -2.93 3.27 5.31
N TYR A 131 -2.29 3.46 4.15
CA TYR A 131 -2.76 2.84 2.92
C TYR A 131 -1.61 2.49 2.00
N SER A 132 -1.86 1.58 1.06
CA SER A 132 -0.89 1.23 0.03
C SER A 132 -1.50 1.19 -1.36
N VAL A 133 -0.61 1.38 -2.34
CA VAL A 133 -0.87 1.10 -3.75
C VAL A 133 -0.06 -0.13 -4.12
N LEU A 134 -0.76 -1.19 -4.48
CA LEU A 134 -0.20 -2.50 -4.83
C LEU A 134 -0.27 -2.69 -6.36
N TYR A 135 0.80 -3.24 -6.91
CA TYR A 135 0.91 -3.78 -8.27
C TYR A 135 0.98 -5.32 -8.17
N PRO A 136 -0.17 -6.03 -8.26
CA PRO A 136 -0.23 -7.48 -8.07
C PRO A 136 0.75 -8.26 -8.95
N GLN A 137 0.88 -7.88 -10.23
CA GLN A 137 1.73 -8.58 -11.17
C GLN A 137 3.22 -8.55 -10.78
N GLY A 138 3.66 -7.54 -10.03
CA GLY A 138 5.02 -7.46 -9.48
C GLY A 138 5.31 -8.50 -8.40
N THR A 139 4.30 -9.23 -7.93
CA THR A 139 4.43 -10.30 -6.92
C THR A 139 4.37 -11.71 -7.51
N VAL A 140 4.11 -11.83 -8.82
CA VAL A 140 4.07 -13.14 -9.52
C VAL A 140 5.46 -13.75 -9.54
N ASN A 141 5.55 -15.05 -9.25
CA ASN A 141 6.78 -15.82 -9.42
C ASN A 141 6.52 -17.06 -10.28
N SER A 142 6.72 -16.89 -11.59
CA SER A 142 6.50 -17.96 -12.57
C SER A 142 7.40 -19.18 -12.35
N MET A 143 8.60 -19.01 -11.81
CA MET A 143 9.51 -20.14 -11.52
C MET A 143 9.00 -21.01 -10.37
N ALA A 144 8.18 -20.45 -9.47
CA ALA A 144 7.58 -21.16 -8.36
C ALA A 144 6.10 -21.52 -8.61
N ASN A 145 5.58 -21.32 -9.82
CA ASN A 145 4.15 -21.41 -10.15
C ASN A 145 3.26 -20.64 -9.17
N ASP A 146 3.74 -19.48 -8.74
CA ASP A 146 3.04 -18.63 -7.78
C ASP A 146 2.29 -17.51 -8.50
N PRO A 147 0.95 -17.45 -8.41
CA PRO A 147 0.15 -16.42 -9.07
C PRO A 147 0.29 -15.03 -8.44
N GLY A 148 1.04 -14.90 -7.33
CA GLY A 148 1.24 -13.63 -6.65
C GLY A 148 0.03 -13.18 -5.84
N ARG A 149 0.25 -12.14 -5.04
CA ARG A 149 -0.75 -11.48 -4.19
C ARG A 149 -1.66 -10.59 -5.03
N GLN A 150 -2.97 -10.78 -4.87
CA GLN A 150 -4.00 -9.99 -5.58
C GLN A 150 -4.52 -8.80 -4.78
N TRP A 151 -4.44 -8.87 -3.45
CA TRP A 151 -4.83 -7.86 -2.48
C TRP A 151 -3.89 -7.91 -1.30
#